data_AF-A0AAF3EBG7-F1
#
_entry.id   AF-A0AAF3EBG7-F1
#
_cell.length_a   1.000
_cell.length_b   1.000
_cell.length_c   1.000
_cell.angle_alpha   90.00
_cell.angle_beta   90.00
_cell.angle_gamma   90.00
#
_symmetry.space_group_name_H-M   'P 1'
#
loop_
_entity.id
_entity.type
_entity.pdbx_description
1 polymer ?
#
loop_
_entity_poly.entity_id
_entity_poly.type
_entity_poly.pdbx_seq_one_letter_code
_entity_poly.pdbx_strand_id
1 'polypeptide(L)'
;MDRFHSFIQNKSGAVFGATNPWIEVFALDGATSVLTVEQQEIEEKTSQNLSYIHPRDLANQWANYSETFDFIASFSSIQHAGLGRFGDPIDPMG
;
A
#
# COMPACT_ATOMS: atom_id res chain seq x y z
N MET A 1 -12.56 -1.82 20.46
CA MET A 1 -12.14 -1.51 19.08
C MET A 1 -12.38 -2.71 18.16
N ASP A 2 -13.29 -3.63 18.51
CA ASP A 2 -13.14 -5.04 18.12
C ASP A 2 -13.89 -5.40 16.84
N ARG A 3 -14.76 -4.53 16.35
CA ARG A 3 -15.62 -4.84 15.20
C ARG A 3 -14.84 -5.05 13.90
N PHE A 4 -13.73 -4.33 13.72
CA PHE A 4 -12.98 -4.30 12.47
C PHE A 4 -11.68 -5.10 12.50
N HIS A 5 -11.15 -5.39 13.69
CA HIS A 5 -9.89 -6.11 13.88
C HIS A 5 -9.95 -7.52 13.28
N SER A 6 -11.09 -8.21 13.39
CA SER A 6 -11.30 -9.53 12.79
C SER A 6 -11.20 -9.56 11.25
N PHE A 7 -11.38 -8.41 10.58
CA PHE A 7 -11.29 -8.34 9.12
C PHE A 7 -9.85 -8.35 8.61
N ILE A 8 -8.87 -8.02 9.46
CA ILE A 8 -7.43 -7.95 9.13
C ILE A 8 -6.60 -8.99 9.88
N GLN A 9 -7.20 -9.72 10.83
CA GLN A 9 -6.51 -10.73 11.62
C GLN A 9 -5.90 -11.83 10.72
N ASN A 10 -4.61 -12.10 10.92
CA ASN A 10 -3.83 -13.14 10.23
C ASN A 10 -3.77 -12.99 8.69
N LYS A 11 -3.98 -11.78 8.17
CA LYS A 11 -4.06 -11.51 6.75
C LYS A 11 -2.87 -10.72 6.23
N SER A 12 -2.54 -10.90 4.95
CA SER A 12 -1.59 -10.03 4.24
C SER A 12 -2.33 -8.90 3.54
N GLY A 13 -1.72 -7.72 3.44
CA GLY A 13 -2.35 -6.61 2.73
C GLY A 13 -1.38 -5.61 2.13
N ALA A 14 -1.96 -4.69 1.35
CA ALA A 14 -1.23 -3.59 0.74
C ALA A 14 -1.84 -2.24 1.16
N VAL A 15 -0.97 -1.25 1.39
CA VAL A 15 -1.35 0.13 1.72
C VAL A 15 -0.80 1.06 0.66
N PHE A 16 -1.66 1.89 0.06
CA PHE A 16 -1.30 2.81 -1.02
C PHE A 16 -1.34 4.27 -0.55
N GLY A 17 -0.26 5.03 -0.79
CA GLY A 17 -0.28 6.49 -0.63
C GLY A 17 0.16 7.04 0.73
N ALA A 18 0.65 6.19 1.63
CA ALA A 18 1.11 6.61 2.94
C ALA A 18 2.61 6.94 2.87
N THR A 19 2.97 8.22 3.04
CA THR A 19 4.37 8.68 3.04
C THR A 19 5.15 8.31 4.30
N ASN A 20 4.44 7.87 5.35
CA ASN A 20 4.99 7.38 6.61
C ASN A 20 4.15 6.17 7.04
N PRO A 21 4.71 5.21 7.80
CA PRO A 21 4.09 3.90 8.01
C PRO A 21 2.97 3.88 9.08
N TRP A 22 2.13 4.91 9.19
CA TRP A 22 1.15 5.02 10.28
C TRP A 22 -0.07 4.11 10.07
N ILE A 23 -0.53 3.93 8.84
CA ILE A 23 -1.65 3.03 8.51
C ILE A 23 -1.19 1.59 8.63
N GLU A 24 0.04 1.33 8.22
CA GLU A 24 0.73 0.06 8.28
C GLU A 24 0.91 -0.37 9.74
N VAL A 25 1.29 0.54 10.64
CA VAL A 25 1.33 0.28 12.08
C VAL A 25 -0.03 -0.15 12.62
N PHE A 26 -1.12 0.52 12.21
CA PHE A 26 -2.47 0.09 12.61
C PHE A 26 -2.88 -1.26 12.01
N ALA A 27 -2.49 -1.52 10.76
CA ALA A 27 -2.80 -2.78 10.10
C ALA A 27 -2.04 -3.97 10.74
N LEU A 28 -0.77 -3.76 11.11
CA LEU A 28 0.09 -4.78 11.74
C LEU A 28 -0.35 -5.19 13.15
N ASP A 29 -1.30 -4.49 13.76
CA ASP A 29 -1.95 -4.93 14.99
C ASP A 29 -2.69 -6.28 14.81
N GLY A 30 -3.12 -6.60 13.59
CA GLY A 30 -3.76 -7.89 13.26
C GLY A 30 -3.19 -8.60 12.02
N ALA A 31 -2.61 -7.86 11.08
CA ALA A 31 -2.08 -8.38 9.82
C ALA A 31 -0.76 -9.15 10.02
N THR A 32 -0.52 -10.16 9.19
CA THR A 32 0.73 -10.92 9.17
C THR A 32 1.83 -10.22 8.39
N SER A 33 1.47 -9.46 7.35
CA SER A 33 2.40 -8.65 6.59
C SER A 33 1.69 -7.52 5.86
N VAL A 34 2.42 -6.42 5.66
CA VAL A 34 1.92 -5.25 4.93
C VAL A 34 2.96 -4.81 3.90
N LEU A 35 2.51 -4.61 2.66
CA LEU A 35 3.28 -3.96 1.60
C LEU A 35 2.83 -2.51 1.45
N THR A 36 3.75 -1.57 1.65
CA THR A 36 3.54 -0.16 1.36
C THR A 36 3.82 0.12 -0.10
N VAL A 37 2.90 0.81 -0.77
CA VAL A 37 3.00 1.22 -2.17
C VAL A 37 2.95 2.74 -2.22
N GLU A 38 4.11 3.37 -2.41
CA GLU A 38 4.25 4.83 -2.34
C GLU A 38 5.31 5.35 -3.33
N GLN A 39 5.10 6.56 -3.87
CA GLN A 39 6.00 7.19 -4.81
C GLN A 39 7.26 7.74 -4.13
N GLN A 40 7.09 8.36 -2.96
CA GLN A 40 8.20 8.92 -2.19
C GLN A 40 8.97 7.83 -1.45
N GLU A 41 10.29 7.95 -1.41
CA GLU A 41 11.09 7.07 -0.55
C GLU A 41 10.69 7.27 0.92
N ILE A 42 10.28 6.18 1.57
CA ILE A 42 10.05 6.15 3.01
C ILE A 42 11.39 5.85 3.67
N GLU A 43 11.80 6.59 4.71
CA GLU A 43 13.09 6.36 5.36
C GLU A 43 13.11 5.05 6.18
N GLU A 44 12.00 4.70 6.80
CA GLU A 44 11.79 3.46 7.57
C GLU A 44 11.29 2.34 6.66
N LYS A 45 12.17 1.89 5.76
CA LYS A 45 11.77 1.08 4.58
C LYS A 45 11.23 -0.31 4.89
N THR A 46 11.61 -0.91 6.02
CA THR A 46 11.40 -2.36 6.17
C THR A 46 11.56 -2.85 7.60
N SER A 47 10.60 -3.66 8.05
CA SER A 47 10.73 -4.55 9.22
C SER A 47 10.40 -5.99 8.80
N GLN A 48 10.46 -6.97 9.70
CA GLN A 48 10.16 -8.38 9.34
C GLN A 48 8.79 -8.57 8.68
N ASN A 49 7.82 -7.69 8.96
CA ASN A 49 6.43 -7.79 8.51
C ASN A 49 5.98 -6.58 7.69
N LEU A 50 6.87 -5.64 7.41
CA LEU A 50 6.58 -4.42 6.65
C LEU A 50 7.56 -4.30 5.48
N SER A 51 7.03 -4.26 4.27
CA SER A 51 7.80 -4.08 3.03
C SER A 51 7.37 -2.83 2.29
N TYR A 52 8.18 -2.39 1.33
CA TYR A 52 7.92 -1.20 0.51
C TYR A 52 8.19 -1.49 -0.97
N ILE A 53 7.39 -0.88 -1.86
CA ILE A 53 7.61 -0.88 -3.31
C ILE A 53 7.12 0.43 -3.93
N HIS A 54 7.79 0.89 -4.99
CA HIS A 54 7.25 1.98 -5.80
C HIS A 54 6.08 1.49 -6.68
N PRO A 55 5.04 2.31 -6.93
CA PRO A 55 3.91 1.93 -7.79
C PRO A 55 4.33 1.45 -9.18
N ARG A 56 5.37 2.06 -9.76
CA ARG A 56 5.92 1.65 -11.06
C ARG A 56 6.49 0.23 -11.03
N ASP A 57 7.20 -0.12 -9.96
CA ASP A 57 7.80 -1.44 -9.82
C ASP A 57 6.72 -2.49 -9.54
N LEU A 58 5.72 -2.15 -8.73
CA LEU A 58 4.53 -2.98 -8.54
C LEU A 58 3.83 -3.24 -9.87
N ALA A 59 3.62 -2.21 -10.70
CA ALA A 59 2.98 -2.34 -12.01
C ALA A 59 3.82 -3.20 -12.97
N ASN A 60 5.14 -3.04 -12.99
CA ASN A 60 6.03 -3.87 -13.81
C ASN A 60 6.03 -5.35 -13.37
N GLN A 61 5.79 -5.60 -12.09
CA GLN A 61 5.80 -6.93 -11.48
C GLN A 61 4.39 -7.42 -11.11
N TRP A 62 3.34 -6.84 -11.69
CA TRP A 62 1.95 -7.03 -11.25
C TRP A 62 1.54 -8.50 -11.13
N ALA A 63 2.05 -9.35 -12.02
CA ALA A 63 1.77 -10.78 -12.03
C ALA A 63 2.25 -11.49 -10.75
N ASN A 64 3.30 -11.00 -10.09
CA ASN A 64 3.80 -11.53 -8.82
C ASN A 64 2.91 -11.18 -7.63
N TYR A 65 2.07 -10.15 -7.78
CA TYR A 65 1.23 -9.59 -6.71
C TYR A 65 -0.27 -9.80 -6.98
N SER A 66 -0.63 -10.36 -8.13
CA SER A 66 -2.01 -10.67 -8.47
C SER A 66 -2.54 -11.72 -7.49
N GLU A 67 -3.68 -11.43 -6.87
CA GLU A 67 -4.35 -12.33 -5.91
C GLU A 67 -3.53 -12.70 -4.67
N THR A 68 -2.49 -11.93 -4.32
CA THR A 68 -1.63 -12.22 -3.14
C THR A 68 -2.05 -11.51 -1.85
N PHE A 69 -3.00 -10.58 -1.92
CA PHE A 69 -3.41 -9.75 -0.78
C PHE A 69 -4.85 -10.07 -0.36
N ASP A 70 -5.05 -10.22 0.95
CA ASP A 70 -6.37 -10.41 1.54
C ASP A 70 -7.11 -9.08 1.77
N PHE A 71 -6.37 -7.95 1.85
CA PHE A 71 -6.93 -6.62 1.98
C PHE A 71 -6.08 -5.54 1.30
N ILE A 72 -6.74 -4.43 0.95
CA ILE A 72 -6.10 -3.23 0.43
C ILE A 72 -6.64 -2.01 1.20
N ALA A 73 -5.74 -1.12 1.60
CA ALA A 73 -6.07 0.21 2.10
C ALA A 73 -5.43 1.27 1.20
N SER A 74 -6.08 2.42 1.10
CA SER A 74 -5.54 3.58 0.38
C SER A 74 -5.75 4.83 1.21
N PHE A 75 -4.74 5.68 1.23
CA PHE A 75 -4.80 7.00 1.83
C PHE A 75 -4.34 8.05 0.84
N SER A 76 -5.27 8.95 0.49
CA SER A 76 -4.99 10.14 -0.30
C SER A 76 -4.20 9.88 -1.62
N SER A 77 -4.26 8.69 -2.20
CA SER A 77 -3.54 8.30 -3.42
C SER A 77 -4.47 8.18 -4.62
N ILE A 78 -5.56 7.41 -4.51
CA ILE A 78 -6.45 7.12 -5.65
C ILE A 78 -7.13 8.39 -6.19
N GLN A 79 -7.44 9.39 -5.34
CA GLN A 79 -8.09 10.62 -5.82
C GLN A 79 -7.21 11.45 -6.77
N HIS A 80 -5.91 11.15 -6.85
CA HIS A 80 -4.95 11.87 -7.66
C HIS A 80 -4.47 11.11 -8.89
N ALA A 81 -4.94 9.86 -9.09
CA ALA A 81 -4.61 9.08 -10.28
C ALA A 81 -4.98 9.87 -11.55
N GLY A 82 -4.11 9.83 -12.56
CA GLY A 82 -4.33 10.49 -13.84
C GLY A 82 -4.17 12.00 -13.89
N LEU A 83 -3.91 12.68 -12.76
CA LEU A 83 -3.82 14.15 -12.70
C LEU A 83 -2.42 14.71 -13.03
N GLY A 84 -1.45 13.85 -13.35
CA GLY A 84 -0.08 14.23 -13.65
C GLY A 84 0.68 14.86 -12.48
N ARG A 85 0.40 14.41 -11.24
CA ARG A 85 1.19 14.83 -10.06
C ARG A 85 2.54 14.13 -10.06
N PHE A 86 3.51 14.76 -9.39
CA PHE A 86 4.86 14.20 -9.19
C PHE A 86 5.63 13.89 -10.49
N GLY A 87 5.21 14.46 -11.62
CA GLY A 87 5.85 14.25 -12.92
C GLY A 87 5.27 13.09 -13.73
N ASP A 88 4.19 12.46 -13.25
CA ASP A 88 3.47 11.46 -14.04
C ASP A 88 2.73 12.10 -15.23
N PRO A 89 2.47 11.34 -16.31
CA PRO A 89 1.60 11.80 -17.40
C PRO A 89 0.16 12.05 -16.91
N ILE A 90 -0.54 12.96 -17.58
CA ILE A 90 -2.00 13.07 -17.43
C ILE A 90 -2.63 11.87 -18.14
N ASP A 91 -3.47 11.12 -17.43
CA ASP A 91 -4.18 9.94 -17.95
C ASP A 91 -5.66 9.99 -17.56
N PRO A 92 -6.60 10.11 -18.51
CA PRO A 92 -8.03 10.12 -18.20
C PRO A 92 -8.56 8.80 -17.62
N MET A 93 -7.79 7.70 -17.71
CA MET A 93 -8.13 6.41 -17.11
C MET A 93 -7.61 6.25 -15.68
N GLY A 94 -6.79 7.19 -15.19
CA GLY A 94 -6.13 7.13 -13.89
C GLY A 94 -4.72 6.57 -13.97
#